data_AF-K0NDI7-F1
#
_entry.id   AF-K0NDI7-F1
#
_cell.length_a   1.000
_cell.length_b   1.000
_cell.length_c   1.000
_cell.angle_alpha   90.00
_cell.angle_beta   90.00
_cell.angle_gamma   90.00
#
_symmetry.space_group_name_H-M   'P 1'
#
loop_
_entity.id
_entity.type
_entity.pdbx_description
1 polymer ?
#
loop_
_entity_poly.entity_id
_entity_poly.type
_entity_poly.pdbx_seq_one_letter_code
_entity_poly.pdbx_strand_id
1 'polypeptide(L)'
;MDTSLDLKFTEKSGAIVTQLGFKNLKAFVKNQALFMLMARIEKYEVENKHFEAKYHMDFKTFQTKIEGLQNEEVFTKEDDYLDWRFAKEAIDRLKKQKQELEYA
;
A
#
# COMPACT_ATOMS: atom_id res chain seq x y z
N MET A 1 -9.42 24.10 -3.02
CA MET A 1 -9.07 23.17 -4.11
C MET A 1 -10.15 23.33 -5.16
N ASP A 2 -9.77 23.69 -6.38
CA ASP A 2 -10.70 23.80 -7.49
C ASP A 2 -11.04 22.37 -7.95
N THR A 3 -12.21 21.88 -7.54
CA THR A 3 -12.67 20.50 -7.81
C THR A 3 -13.40 20.37 -9.14
N SER A 4 -13.50 21.46 -9.92
CA SER A 4 -14.17 21.42 -11.22
C SER A 4 -13.17 21.03 -12.32
N LEU A 5 -13.31 19.83 -12.86
CA LEU A 5 -12.65 19.46 -14.11
C LEU A 5 -13.21 20.33 -15.25
N ASP A 6 -12.33 20.85 -16.11
CA ASP A 6 -12.74 21.59 -17.31
C ASP A 6 -13.65 20.72 -18.20
N LEU A 7 -14.67 21.34 -18.79
CA LEU A 7 -15.68 20.64 -19.59
C LEU A 7 -15.05 19.95 -20.81
N LYS A 8 -14.14 20.64 -21.52
CA LYS A 8 -13.47 20.08 -22.70
C LYS A 8 -12.55 18.93 -22.32
N PHE A 9 -11.89 19.02 -21.16
CA PHE A 9 -11.11 17.91 -20.63
C PHE A 9 -12.00 16.69 -20.34
N THR A 10 -13.14 16.90 -19.70
CA THR A 10 -14.08 15.81 -19.33
C THR A 10 -14.66 15.13 -20.56
N GLU A 11 -15.03 15.87 -21.61
CA GLU A 11 -15.53 15.30 -22.86
C GLU A 11 -14.47 14.46 -23.58
N LYS A 12 -13.26 15.01 -23.76
CA LYS A 12 -12.16 14.30 -24.43
C LYS A 12 -11.73 13.06 -23.66
N SER A 13 -11.52 13.18 -22.35
CA SER A 13 -11.10 12.06 -21.50
C SER A 13 -12.20 11.01 -21.37
N GLY A 14 -13.47 11.41 -21.28
CA GLY A 14 -14.61 10.50 -21.23
C GLY A 14 -14.73 9.58 -22.45
N ALA A 15 -14.51 10.13 -23.65
CA ALA A 15 -14.52 9.34 -24.89
C ALA A 15 -13.41 8.28 -24.89
N ILE A 16 -12.18 8.66 -24.52
CA ILE A 16 -11.04 7.75 -24.42
C ILE A 16 -11.30 6.66 -23.36
N VAL A 17 -11.76 7.06 -22.19
CA VAL A 17 -12.05 6.13 -21.08
C VAL A 17 -13.13 5.12 -21.46
N THR A 18 -14.13 5.53 -22.24
CA THR A 18 -15.17 4.63 -22.76
C THR A 18 -14.60 3.66 -23.79
N GLN A 19 -13.72 4.11 -24.69
CA GLN A 19 -13.00 3.23 -25.62
C GLN A 19 -12.14 2.19 -24.91
N LEU A 20 -11.58 2.54 -23.75
CA LEU A 20 -10.83 1.62 -22.88
C LEU A 20 -11.74 0.65 -22.09
N GLY A 21 -13.06 0.69 -22.29
CA GLY A 21 -14.02 -0.24 -21.69
C GLY A 21 -14.58 0.18 -20.33
N PHE A 22 -14.32 1.41 -19.87
CA PHE A 22 -14.85 1.90 -18.60
C PHE A 22 -16.16 2.66 -18.79
N LYS A 23 -17.08 2.50 -17.84
CA LYS A 23 -18.41 3.13 -17.87
C LYS A 23 -18.37 4.66 -17.91
N ASN A 24 -17.43 5.27 -17.18
CA ASN A 24 -17.25 6.71 -17.07
C ASN A 24 -15.91 7.05 -16.40
N LEU A 25 -15.57 8.34 -16.39
CA LEU A 25 -14.35 8.85 -15.75
C LEU A 25 -14.27 8.49 -14.26
N LYS A 26 -15.40 8.50 -13.52
CA LYS A 26 -15.44 8.09 -12.11
C LYS A 26 -15.01 6.63 -11.93
N ALA A 27 -15.54 5.72 -12.75
CA ALA A 27 -15.18 4.30 -12.71
C ALA A 27 -13.70 4.07 -13.07
N PHE A 28 -13.19 4.81 -14.05
CA PHE A 28 -11.77 4.76 -14.40
C PHE A 28 -10.87 5.23 -13.25
N VAL A 29 -11.15 6.39 -12.66
CA VAL A 29 -10.38 6.92 -11.53
C VAL A 29 -10.42 5.96 -10.34
N LYS A 30 -11.60 5.42 -10.00
CA LYS A 30 -11.74 4.41 -8.95
C LYS A 30 -10.84 3.20 -9.23
N ASN A 31 -10.91 2.62 -10.43
CA ASN A 31 -10.10 1.44 -10.78
C ASN A 31 -8.60 1.75 -10.78
N GLN A 32 -8.17 2.91 -11.30
CA GLN A 32 -6.76 3.30 -11.28
C GLN A 32 -6.24 3.47 -9.85
N ALA A 33 -7.00 4.12 -8.99
CA ALA A 33 -6.64 4.26 -7.58
C ALA A 33 -6.57 2.90 -6.87
N LEU A 34 -7.51 1.98 -7.14
CA LEU A 34 -7.45 0.61 -6.61
C LEU A 34 -6.20 -0.14 -7.08
N PHE A 35 -5.86 -0.07 -8.37
CA PHE A 35 -4.63 -0.68 -8.89
C PHE A 35 -3.37 -0.14 -8.22
N MET A 36 -3.29 1.19 -8.02
CA MET A 36 -2.15 1.80 -7.32
C MET A 36 -2.06 1.35 -5.86
N LEU A 37 -3.18 1.22 -5.16
CA LEU A 37 -3.21 0.71 -3.79
C LEU A 37 -2.77 -0.75 -3.74
N MET A 38 -3.24 -1.59 -4.66
CA MET A 38 -2.85 -3.01 -4.76
C MET A 38 -1.35 -3.17 -5.02
N ALA A 39 -0.79 -2.42 -5.97
CA ALA A 39 0.64 -2.47 -6.27
C ALA A 39 1.52 -2.07 -5.07
N ARG A 40 1.07 -1.08 -4.28
CA ARG A 40 1.76 -0.69 -3.05
C ARG A 40 1.65 -1.76 -1.96
N ILE A 41 0.49 -2.38 -1.80
CA ILE A 41 0.31 -3.50 -0.86
C ILE A 41 1.27 -4.63 -1.23
N GLU A 42 1.31 -5.02 -2.51
CA GLU A 42 2.19 -6.09 -3.00
C GLU A 42 3.67 -5.77 -2.75
N LYS A 43 4.11 -4.53 -2.99
CA LYS A 43 5.47 -4.09 -2.67
C LYS A 43 5.83 -4.37 -1.20
N TYR A 44 4.98 -3.94 -0.26
CA TYR A 44 5.26 -4.14 1.16
C TYR A 44 5.07 -5.60 1.60
N GLU A 45 4.21 -6.38 0.94
CA GLU A 45 4.08 -7.82 1.20
C GLU A 45 5.35 -8.58 0.78
N VAL A 46 6.01 -8.17 -0.31
CA VAL A 46 7.33 -8.70 -0.70
C VAL A 46 8.39 -8.34 0.34
N GLU A 47 8.39 -7.10 0.83
CA GLU A 47 9.29 -6.63 1.88
C GLU A 47 9.10 -7.40 3.20
N ASN A 48 7.85 -7.65 3.62
CA ASN A 48 7.56 -8.52 4.77
C ASN A 48 8.13 -9.93 4.57
N LYS A 49 7.89 -10.55 3.41
CA LYS A 49 8.40 -11.90 3.11
C LYS A 49 9.93 -11.94 3.10
N HIS A 50 10.59 -10.86 2.68
CA HIS A 50 12.04 -10.74 2.73
C HIS A 50 12.56 -10.85 4.16
N PHE A 51 11.94 -10.13 5.11
CA PHE A 51 12.33 -10.19 6.51
C PHE A 51 11.99 -11.54 7.17
N GLU A 52 10.83 -12.12 6.86
CA GLU A 52 10.47 -13.47 7.32
C GLU A 52 11.51 -14.52 6.87
N ALA A 53 11.96 -14.41 5.62
CA ALA A 53 13.01 -15.28 5.09
C ALA A 53 14.38 -15.00 5.72
N LYS A 54 14.75 -13.73 5.93
CA LYS A 54 16.03 -13.32 6.55
C LYS A 54 16.16 -13.81 7.99
N TYR A 55 15.07 -13.77 8.75
CA TYR A 55 15.07 -14.11 10.17
C TYR A 55 14.51 -15.50 10.51
N HIS A 56 13.93 -16.20 9.52
CA HIS A 56 13.31 -17.51 9.68
C HIS A 56 12.25 -17.55 10.80
N MET A 57 11.52 -16.45 10.98
CA MET A 57 10.46 -16.31 11.98
C MET A 57 9.44 -15.28 11.52
N ASP A 58 8.27 -15.27 12.14
CA ASP A 58 7.26 -14.23 11.89
C ASP A 58 7.61 -12.90 12.60
N PHE A 59 6.97 -11.82 12.14
CA PHE A 59 7.16 -10.48 12.68
C PHE A 59 6.93 -10.40 14.19
N LYS A 60 5.92 -11.12 14.72
CA LYS A 60 5.55 -11.03 16.14
C LYS A 60 6.62 -11.64 17.02
N THR A 61 7.16 -12.78 16.59
CA THR A 61 8.28 -13.48 17.25
C THR A 61 9.53 -12.62 17.20
N PHE A 62 9.80 -11.99 16.05
CA PHE A 62 10.93 -11.07 15.90
C PHE A 62 10.79 -9.85 16.81
N GLN A 63 9.61 -9.23 16.86
CA GLN A 63 9.31 -8.10 17.73
C GLN A 63 9.59 -8.42 19.20
N THR A 64 9.06 -9.53 19.73
CA THR A 64 9.31 -9.94 21.12
C THR A 64 10.79 -10.16 21.41
N LYS A 65 11.55 -10.65 20.42
CA LYS A 65 12.99 -10.85 20.54
C LYS A 65 13.75 -9.52 20.63
N ILE A 66 13.39 -8.53 19.81
CA ILE A 66 13.98 -7.19 19.86
C ILE A 66 13.64 -6.49 21.16
N GLU A 67 12.39 -6.54 21.61
CA GLU A 67 11.96 -5.95 22.89
C GLU A 67 12.67 -6.55 24.10
N GLY A 68 13.08 -7.83 24.02
CA GLY A 68 13.86 -8.52 25.07
C GLY A 68 15.36 -8.21 25.07
N LEU A 69 15.91 -7.60 24.02
CA LEU A 69 17.33 -7.28 23.88
C LEU A 69 17.65 -5.87 24.44
N GLN A 70 17.17 -5.56 25.64
CA GLN A 70 17.32 -4.22 26.25
C GLN A 70 18.77 -3.77 26.50
N ASN A 71 19.79 -4.63 26.34
CA ASN A 71 21.18 -4.33 26.66
C ASN A 71 22.20 -4.75 25.57
N GLU A 72 21.74 -5.17 24.39
CA GLU A 72 22.62 -5.50 23.26
C GLU A 72 22.29 -4.60 22.07
N GLU A 73 23.14 -3.59 21.83
CA GLU A 73 23.01 -2.73 20.65
C GLU A 73 23.34 -3.52 19.38
N VAL A 74 22.31 -4.08 18.75
CA VAL A 74 22.41 -4.69 17.42
C VAL A 74 21.67 -3.79 16.43
N PHE A 75 22.26 -2.64 16.12
CA PHE A 75 21.71 -1.59 15.25
C PHE A 75 21.08 -2.15 13.96
N THR A 76 21.71 -3.12 13.30
CA THR A 76 21.18 -3.74 12.08
C THR A 76 19.81 -4.41 12.29
N LYS A 77 19.61 -5.10 13.41
CA LYS A 77 18.34 -5.77 13.70
C LYS A 77 17.26 -4.78 14.10
N GLU A 78 17.65 -3.68 14.75
CA GLU A 78 16.74 -2.59 15.10
C GLU A 78 16.27 -1.84 13.84
N ASP A 79 17.18 -1.54 12.92
CA ASP A 79 16.84 -0.93 11.63
C ASP A 79 15.89 -1.84 10.84
N ASP A 80 16.23 -3.13 10.71
CA ASP A 80 15.37 -4.11 10.04
C ASP A 80 14.01 -4.25 10.75
N TYR A 81 13.96 -4.13 12.08
CA TYR A 81 12.70 -4.13 12.84
C TYR A 81 11.83 -2.93 12.47
N LEU A 82 12.42 -1.74 12.41
CA LEU A 82 11.70 -0.51 12.07
C LEU A 82 11.15 -0.57 10.64
N ASP A 83 11.96 -1.02 9.68
CA ASP A 83 11.54 -1.18 8.28
C ASP A 83 10.41 -2.23 8.15
N TRP A 84 10.56 -3.37 8.82
CA TRP A 84 9.53 -4.41 8.80
C TRP A 84 8.23 -3.95 9.45
N ARG A 85 8.32 -3.27 10.60
CA ARG A 85 7.16 -2.68 11.28
C ARG A 85 6.47 -1.66 10.38
N PHE A 86 7.23 -0.79 9.71
CA PHE A 86 6.68 0.18 8.79
C PHE A 86 5.93 -0.49 7.64
N ALA A 87 6.49 -1.53 7.02
CA ALA A 87 5.84 -2.29 5.96
C ALA A 87 4.50 -2.90 6.42
N LYS A 88 4.46 -3.49 7.63
CA LYS A 88 3.24 -4.02 8.25
C LYS A 88 2.17 -2.94 8.43
N GLU A 89 2.52 -1.84 9.09
CA GLU A 89 1.58 -0.73 9.33
C GLU A 89 1.10 -0.06 8.03
N ALA A 90 1.97 0.00 7.01
CA ALA A 90 1.63 0.51 5.70
C ALA A 90 0.61 -0.38 4.98
N ILE A 91 0.77 -1.70 5.03
CA ILE A 91 -0.20 -2.64 4.45
C ILE A 91 -1.56 -2.47 5.09
N ASP A 92 -1.65 -2.40 6.42
CA ASP A 92 -2.93 -2.30 7.13
C ASP A 92 -3.68 -1.02 6.75
N ARG A 93 -2.96 0.12 6.70
CA ARG A 93 -3.52 1.40 6.24
C ARG A 93 -3.97 1.35 4.78
N LEU A 94 -3.17 0.78 3.88
CA LEU A 94 -3.51 0.69 2.46
C LEU A 94 -4.69 -0.24 2.22
N LYS A 95 -4.79 -1.35 2.96
CA LYS A 95 -5.94 -2.27 2.91
C LYS A 95 -7.22 -1.56 3.35
N LYS A 96 -7.16 -0.72 4.39
CA LYS A 96 -8.30 0.12 4.81
C LYS A 96 -8.71 1.11 3.72
N GLN A 97 -7.77 1.86 3.15
CA GLN A 97 -8.04 2.80 2.05
C GLN A 97 -8.64 2.10 0.83
N LYS A 98 -8.13 0.90 0.49
CA LYS A 98 -8.65 0.08 -0.60
C LYS A 98 -10.10 -0.30 -0.33
N GLN A 99 -10.43 -0.81 0.86
CA GLN A 99 -11.80 -1.17 1.23
C GLN A 99 -12.75 0.04 1.17
N GLU A 100 -12.35 1.17 1.73
CA GLU A 100 -13.14 2.41 1.69
C GLU A 100 -13.46 2.81 0.23
N LEU A 101 -12.47 2.73 -0.66
CA LEU A 101 -12.66 3.05 -2.07
C LEU A 101 -13.50 1.99 -2.81
N GLU A 102 -13.36 0.71 -2.48
CA GLU A 102 -14.17 -0.37 -3.07
C GLU A 102 -15.66 -0.18 -2.80
N TYR A 103 -16.02 0.30 -1.60
CA TYR A 103 -17.41 0.52 -1.18
C TYR A 103 -17.92 1.97 -1.34
N ALA A 104 -17.11 2.88 -1.88
CA ALA A 104 -17.49 4.25 -2.25
C ALA A 104 -18.22 4.32 -3.62
#